data_AF-Q1IMJ3-F1
#
_entry.id   AF-Q1IMJ3-F1
#
_cell.length_a   1.000
_cell.length_b   1.000
_cell.length_c   1.000
_cell.angle_alpha   90.00
_cell.angle_beta   90.00
_cell.angle_gamma   90.00
#
_symmetry.space_group_name_H-M   'P 1'
#
loop_
_entity.id
_entity.type
_entity.pdbx_description
1 polymer ?
#
loop_
_entity_poly.entity_id
_entity_poly.type
_entity_poly.pdbx_seq_one_letter_code
_entity_poly.pdbx_strand_id
1 'polypeptide(L)'
;MRISLALWMLALTAVSFAATPKLKIELAHKGPCEQETELQLGRLSSEYDLSKFTITREIRIERCAMAHSKPVLTMNCRFLQNDDLALSQYVHEQGHWVLGRREGEMRSLYEDLTRSFPAIPTEYPKGGFGERDSYFHLAVILLEWQGMEELVGEKRALAEMKWKQGDHYTELYRTVMENREAMEKILRNHDIHW
;
A
#
# COMPACT_ATOMS: atom_id res chain seq x y z
N MET A 1 33.80 21.17 54.09
CA MET A 1 33.74 20.33 52.87
C MET A 1 32.36 19.72 52.76
N ARG A 2 31.54 20.16 51.81
CA ARG A 2 30.23 19.56 51.49
C ARG A 2 30.32 19.08 50.05
N ILE A 3 30.23 17.76 49.86
CA ILE A 3 30.18 17.14 48.53
C ILE A 3 28.69 17.00 48.21
N SER A 4 28.20 17.79 47.27
CA SER A 4 26.84 17.61 46.72
C SER A 4 26.89 16.54 45.63
N LEU A 5 26.24 15.40 45.87
CA LEU A 5 25.92 14.44 44.80
C LEU A 5 24.77 14.99 43.97
N ALA A 6 25.03 15.28 42.70
CA ALA A 6 23.98 15.52 41.72
C ALA A 6 23.55 14.18 41.11
N LEU A 7 22.32 13.76 41.41
CA LEU A 7 21.68 12.59 40.82
C LEU A 7 21.10 12.99 39.46
N TRP A 8 21.69 12.49 38.37
CA TRP A 8 21.11 12.64 37.03
C TRP A 8 20.10 11.52 36.79
N MET A 9 18.81 11.85 36.77
CA MET A 9 17.77 10.95 36.28
C MET A 9 17.72 11.03 34.75
N LEU A 10 18.16 9.97 34.06
CA LEU A 10 17.80 9.76 32.66
C LEU A 10 16.32 9.35 32.62
N ALA A 11 15.47 10.19 32.04
CA ALA A 11 14.13 9.80 31.64
C ALA A 11 14.23 8.97 30.35
N LEU A 12 14.01 7.65 30.44
CA LEU A 12 13.74 6.84 29.25
C LEU A 12 12.33 7.19 28.77
N THR A 13 12.22 7.91 27.66
CA THR A 13 10.97 7.99 26.89
C THR A 13 10.76 6.64 26.20
N ALA A 14 9.82 5.85 26.70
CA ALA A 14 9.35 4.67 25.98
C ALA A 14 8.68 5.14 24.68
N VAL A 15 9.31 4.88 23.54
CA VAL A 15 8.66 5.01 22.23
C VAL A 15 7.65 3.89 22.16
N SER A 16 6.37 4.22 22.36
CA SER A 16 5.29 3.28 22.09
C SER A 16 5.20 3.13 20.58
N PHE A 17 5.67 2.01 20.04
CA PHE A 17 5.31 1.62 18.68
C PHE A 17 3.79 1.43 18.65
N ALA A 18 3.12 2.06 17.69
CA ALA A 18 1.70 1.83 17.51
C ALA A 18 1.53 0.37 17.09
N ALA A 19 0.73 -0.40 17.81
CA ALA A 19 0.39 -1.74 17.34
C ALA A 19 -0.59 -1.62 16.17
N THR A 20 -0.44 -2.48 15.17
CA THR A 20 -1.40 -2.63 14.07
C THR A 20 -2.83 -2.64 14.62
N PRO A 21 -3.73 -1.75 14.13
CA PRO A 21 -5.10 -1.75 14.60
C PRO A 21 -5.76 -3.09 14.28
N LYS A 22 -6.62 -3.56 15.18
CA LYS A 22 -7.37 -4.81 14.97
C LYS A 22 -8.14 -4.75 13.65
N LEU A 23 -7.76 -5.62 12.72
CA LEU A 23 -8.43 -5.81 11.43
C LEU A 23 -9.78 -6.51 11.66
N LYS A 24 -10.81 -6.07 10.95
CA LYS A 24 -12.13 -6.70 10.92
C LYS A 24 -12.26 -7.45 9.60
N ILE A 25 -11.90 -8.73 9.63
CA ILE A 25 -11.88 -9.58 8.45
C ILE A 25 -13.22 -10.35 8.38
N GLU A 26 -13.85 -10.30 7.21
CA GLU A 26 -15.02 -11.09 6.85
C GLU A 26 -14.65 -12.04 5.70
N LEU A 27 -15.03 -13.32 5.82
CA LEU A 27 -14.88 -14.30 4.75
C LEU A 27 -16.17 -14.38 3.92
N ALA A 28 -16.07 -14.14 2.62
CA ALA A 28 -17.22 -14.12 1.72
C ALA A 28 -17.95 -15.46 1.67
N HIS A 29 -17.20 -16.56 1.64
CA HIS A 29 -17.71 -17.92 1.48
C HIS A 29 -17.25 -18.87 2.59
N LYS A 30 -16.31 -18.44 3.45
CA LYS A 30 -15.72 -19.25 4.54
C LYS A 30 -15.03 -20.52 4.04
N GLY A 31 -14.55 -20.49 2.80
CA GLY A 31 -13.82 -21.60 2.19
C GLY A 31 -12.36 -21.67 2.67
N PRO A 32 -11.65 -22.80 2.41
CA PRO A 32 -10.29 -23.00 2.90
C PRO A 32 -9.31 -21.88 2.51
N CYS A 33 -9.30 -21.43 1.25
CA CYS A 33 -8.37 -20.38 0.85
C CYS A 33 -8.63 -19.03 1.55
N GLU A 34 -9.90 -18.71 1.85
CA GLU A 34 -10.25 -17.46 2.52
C GLU A 34 -9.79 -17.50 3.98
N GLN A 35 -10.01 -18.65 4.65
CA GLN A 35 -9.52 -18.89 6.00
C GLN A 35 -7.99 -18.86 6.08
N GLU A 36 -7.30 -19.48 5.12
CA GLU A 36 -5.83 -19.44 5.08
C GLU A 36 -5.30 -18.04 4.79
N THR A 37 -5.99 -17.25 3.95
CA THR A 37 -5.65 -15.84 3.70
C THR A 37 -5.89 -14.99 4.94
N GLU A 38 -6.96 -15.23 5.71
CA GLU A 38 -7.22 -14.56 6.99
C GLU A 38 -6.10 -14.86 7.99
N LEU A 39 -5.68 -16.12 8.11
CA LEU A 39 -4.56 -16.52 8.96
C LEU A 39 -3.26 -15.86 8.53
N GLN A 40 -2.99 -15.81 7.22
CA GLN A 40 -1.82 -15.14 6.66
C GLN A 40 -1.83 -13.64 7.00
N LEU A 41 -2.96 -12.95 6.78
CA LEU A 41 -3.09 -11.53 7.07
C LEU A 41 -3.01 -11.24 8.58
N GLY A 42 -3.58 -12.12 9.42
CA GLY A 42 -3.44 -12.05 10.86
C GLY A 42 -1.99 -12.16 11.31
N ARG A 43 -1.23 -13.10 10.74
CA ARG A 43 0.21 -13.23 11.00
C ARG A 43 0.99 -12.00 10.55
N LEU A 44 0.76 -11.52 9.32
CA LEU A 44 1.41 -10.31 8.78
C LEU A 44 1.12 -9.08 9.66
N SER A 45 -0.13 -8.91 10.11
CA SER A 45 -0.52 -7.80 10.99
C SER A 45 0.13 -7.84 12.37
N SER A 46 0.62 -9.01 12.79
CA SER A 46 1.35 -9.20 14.05
C SER A 46 2.86 -9.05 13.87
N GLU A 47 3.38 -9.36 12.68
CA GLU A 47 4.81 -9.28 12.33
C GLU A 47 5.24 -7.86 11.98
N TYR A 48 4.39 -7.11 11.27
CA TYR A 48 4.64 -5.75 10.83
C TYR A 48 3.73 -4.75 11.52
N ASP A 49 4.24 -3.54 11.79
CA ASP A 49 3.41 -2.41 12.19
C ASP A 49 2.72 -1.81 10.96
N LEU A 50 1.44 -2.15 10.79
CA LEU A 50 0.62 -1.69 9.67
C LEU A 50 -0.16 -0.41 10.01
N SER A 51 0.02 0.17 11.20
CA SER A 51 -0.85 1.26 11.69
C SER A 51 -0.95 2.44 10.74
N LYS A 52 0.18 2.85 10.15
CA LYS A 52 0.30 3.90 9.12
C LYS A 52 -0.39 3.53 7.81
N PHE A 53 -0.35 2.25 7.45
CA PHE A 53 -0.88 1.72 6.19
C PHE A 53 -2.33 1.25 6.30
N THR A 54 -2.94 1.26 7.49
CA THR A 54 -4.34 0.84 7.69
C THR A 54 -5.31 2.03 7.64
N ILE A 55 -5.79 2.36 6.44
CA ILE A 55 -6.76 3.45 6.24
C ILE A 55 -8.19 3.00 6.58
N THR A 56 -8.57 1.79 6.17
CA THR A 56 -9.77 1.09 6.63
C THR A 56 -9.40 -0.21 7.35
N ARG A 57 -10.23 -0.61 8.32
CA ARG A 57 -10.08 -1.87 9.06
C ARG A 57 -11.02 -2.95 8.55
N GLU A 58 -11.99 -2.58 7.71
CA GLU A 58 -12.99 -3.50 7.18
C GLU A 58 -12.44 -4.16 5.93
N ILE A 59 -12.22 -5.47 6.03
CA ILE A 59 -11.59 -6.27 5.00
C ILE A 59 -12.50 -7.45 4.69
N ARG A 60 -12.81 -7.62 3.41
CA ARG A 60 -13.46 -8.82 2.90
C ARG A 60 -12.41 -9.69 2.23
N ILE A 61 -12.42 -10.99 2.50
CA ILE A 61 -11.62 -11.95 1.75
C ILE A 61 -12.59 -12.74 0.88
N GLU A 62 -12.39 -12.67 -0.43
CA GLU A 62 -13.28 -13.28 -1.41
C GLU A 62 -12.50 -14.06 -2.47
N ARG A 63 -12.75 -15.37 -2.52
CA ARG A 63 -12.18 -16.24 -3.55
C ARG A 63 -12.65 -15.82 -4.95
N CYS A 64 -11.72 -15.80 -5.91
CA CYS A 64 -11.95 -15.45 -7.32
C CYS A 64 -12.34 -13.99 -7.59
N ALA A 65 -12.43 -13.13 -6.58
CA ALA A 65 -12.61 -11.69 -6.79
C ALA A 65 -11.31 -11.04 -7.31
N MET A 66 -11.47 -9.96 -8.06
CA MET A 66 -10.38 -9.00 -8.23
C MET A 66 -10.21 -8.23 -6.92
N ALA A 67 -8.98 -8.06 -6.46
CA ALA A 67 -8.72 -7.20 -5.30
C ALA A 67 -9.16 -5.77 -5.63
N HIS A 68 -9.79 -5.10 -4.67
CA HIS A 68 -10.27 -3.74 -4.83
C HIS A 68 -10.53 -3.07 -3.49
N SER A 69 -10.42 -1.75 -3.43
CA SER A 69 -10.59 -0.98 -2.20
C SER A 69 -12.04 -0.65 -1.84
N LYS A 70 -12.95 -0.49 -2.81
CA LYS A 70 -14.32 0.01 -2.61
C LYS A 70 -15.39 -0.98 -3.09
N PRO A 71 -16.56 -1.06 -2.41
CA PRO A 71 -16.97 -0.25 -1.25
C PRO A 71 -16.36 -0.72 0.08
N VAL A 72 -15.87 -1.97 0.11
CA VAL A 72 -15.11 -2.56 1.22
C VAL A 72 -13.79 -3.03 0.63
N LEU A 73 -12.69 -2.95 1.41
CA LEU A 73 -11.40 -3.45 0.96
C LEU A 73 -11.50 -4.97 0.79
N THR A 74 -11.45 -5.44 -0.45
CA THR A 74 -11.53 -6.85 -0.80
C THR A 74 -10.17 -7.37 -1.20
N MET A 75 -9.69 -8.38 -0.49
CA MET A 75 -8.52 -9.18 -0.87
C MET A 75 -8.99 -10.51 -1.46
N ASN A 76 -8.23 -11.04 -2.41
CA ASN A 76 -8.43 -12.38 -2.94
C ASN A 76 -7.38 -13.38 -2.42
N CYS A 77 -7.57 -14.66 -2.74
CA CYS A 77 -6.68 -15.75 -2.32
C CYS A 77 -5.43 -15.90 -3.22
N ARG A 78 -5.11 -14.95 -4.12
CA ARG A 78 -4.11 -15.16 -5.19
C ARG A 78 -2.69 -15.34 -4.66
N PHE A 79 -2.32 -14.61 -3.61
CA PHE A 79 -0.97 -14.57 -3.06
C PHE A 79 -0.82 -15.39 -1.77
N LEU A 80 -1.69 -16.39 -1.62
CA LEU A 80 -1.60 -17.30 -0.50
C LEU A 80 -0.21 -17.96 -0.46
N GLN A 81 0.40 -18.01 0.73
CA GLN A 81 1.76 -18.50 0.98
C GLN A 81 2.91 -17.60 0.45
N ASN A 82 2.61 -16.48 -0.21
CA ASN A 82 3.61 -15.47 -0.54
C ASN A 82 3.35 -14.19 0.27
N ASP A 83 4.09 -14.04 1.36
CA ASP A 83 3.88 -12.96 2.33
C ASP A 83 4.16 -11.57 1.75
N ASP A 84 5.21 -11.42 0.94
CA ASP A 84 5.55 -10.13 0.34
C ASP A 84 4.46 -9.67 -0.64
N LEU A 85 3.95 -10.58 -1.48
CA LEU A 85 2.87 -10.24 -2.41
C LEU A 85 1.52 -10.05 -1.71
N ALA A 86 1.23 -10.82 -0.65
CA ALA A 86 0.01 -10.65 0.13
C ALA A 86 0.01 -9.31 0.90
N LEU A 87 1.13 -8.98 1.53
CA LEU A 87 1.32 -7.70 2.21
C LEU A 87 1.27 -6.54 1.21
N SER A 88 1.92 -6.67 0.06
CA SER A 88 1.89 -5.67 -0.99
C SER A 88 0.49 -5.44 -1.54
N GLN A 89 -0.30 -6.49 -1.81
CA GLN A 89 -1.70 -6.34 -2.20
C GLN A 89 -2.51 -5.60 -1.12
N TYR A 90 -2.31 -5.93 0.16
CA TYR A 90 -2.97 -5.21 1.25
C TYR A 90 -2.62 -3.71 1.23
N VAL A 91 -1.33 -3.37 1.12
CA VAL A 91 -0.87 -1.98 1.06
C VAL A 91 -1.41 -1.27 -0.18
N HIS A 92 -1.40 -1.91 -1.35
CA HIS A 92 -1.96 -1.37 -2.60
C HIS A 92 -3.42 -0.96 -2.42
N GLU A 93 -4.25 -1.85 -1.89
CA GLU A 93 -5.68 -1.56 -1.70
C GLU A 93 -5.93 -0.48 -0.64
N GLN A 94 -5.06 -0.36 0.37
CA GLN A 94 -5.10 0.77 1.31
C GLN A 94 -4.68 2.09 0.66
N GLY A 95 -3.73 2.05 -0.29
CA GLY A 95 -3.29 3.21 -1.07
C GLY A 95 -4.43 3.82 -1.89
N HIS A 96 -5.34 3.01 -2.42
CA HIS A 96 -6.56 3.52 -3.06
C HIS A 96 -7.44 4.33 -2.09
N TRP A 97 -7.51 3.97 -0.81
CA TRP A 97 -8.27 4.75 0.18
C TRP A 97 -7.63 6.10 0.51
N VAL A 98 -6.29 6.20 0.44
CA VAL A 98 -5.58 7.49 0.57
C VAL A 98 -6.07 8.47 -0.50
N LEU A 99 -6.14 8.02 -1.75
CA LEU A 99 -6.63 8.85 -2.87
C LEU A 99 -8.15 9.08 -2.79
N GLY A 100 -8.92 8.06 -2.42
CA GLY A 100 -10.37 8.10 -2.35
C GLY A 100 -10.94 9.09 -1.32
N ARG A 101 -10.17 9.47 -0.29
CA ARG A 101 -10.56 10.53 0.66
C ARG A 101 -10.37 11.95 0.12
N ARG A 102 -9.68 12.08 -1.02
CA ARG A 102 -9.28 13.36 -1.63
C ARG A 102 -9.93 13.59 -3.00
N GLU A 103 -11.12 13.02 -3.26
CA GLU A 103 -11.77 13.06 -4.58
C GLU A 103 -11.87 14.47 -5.21
N GLY A 104 -12.02 15.53 -4.40
CA GLY A 104 -12.02 16.92 -4.88
C GLY A 104 -10.67 17.43 -5.41
N GLU A 105 -9.56 16.87 -4.93
CA GLU A 105 -8.17 17.22 -5.29
C GLU A 105 -7.64 16.36 -6.46
N MET A 106 -8.36 15.29 -6.81
CA MET A 106 -7.91 14.32 -7.81
C MET A 106 -7.80 14.87 -9.23
N ARG A 107 -8.52 15.95 -9.56
CA ARG A 107 -8.42 16.56 -10.88
C ARG A 107 -7.05 17.17 -11.14
N SER A 108 -6.50 17.94 -10.21
CA SER A 108 -5.19 18.59 -10.39
C SER A 108 -4.06 17.57 -10.36
N LEU A 109 -4.17 16.52 -9.53
CA LEU A 109 -3.24 15.39 -9.57
C LEU A 109 -3.22 14.75 -10.96
N TYR A 110 -4.40 14.43 -11.50
CA TYR A 110 -4.54 13.82 -12.82
C TYR A 110 -3.94 14.71 -13.92
N GLU A 111 -4.18 16.03 -13.88
CA GLU A 111 -3.59 16.99 -14.83
C GLU A 111 -2.06 17.04 -14.77
N ASP A 112 -1.46 16.96 -13.58
CA ASP A 112 0.00 16.96 -13.45
C ASP A 112 0.62 15.63 -13.85
N LEU A 113 -0.03 14.51 -13.53
CA LEU A 113 0.42 13.18 -13.95
C LEU A 113 0.33 13.01 -15.48
N THR A 114 -0.78 13.42 -16.10
CA THR A 114 -0.95 13.38 -17.57
C THR A 114 0.05 14.26 -18.31
N ARG A 115 0.38 15.43 -17.77
CA ARG A 115 1.41 16.31 -18.32
C ARG A 115 2.81 15.71 -18.22
N SER A 116 3.10 15.01 -17.13
CA SER A 116 4.44 14.47 -16.84
C SER A 116 4.69 13.12 -17.52
N PHE A 117 3.65 12.31 -17.66
CA PHE A 117 3.70 10.96 -18.21
C PHE A 117 2.67 10.81 -19.34
N PRO A 118 2.88 11.45 -20.49
CA PRO A 118 1.90 11.43 -21.57
C PRO A 118 1.76 10.03 -22.18
N ALA A 119 0.53 9.68 -22.58
CA ALA A 119 0.20 8.47 -23.34
C ALA A 119 0.55 7.14 -22.64
N ILE A 120 0.34 7.03 -21.33
CA ILE A 120 0.38 5.73 -20.66
C ILE A 120 -0.70 4.78 -21.21
N PRO A 121 -0.47 3.45 -21.21
CA PRO A 121 -1.49 2.50 -21.61
C PRO A 121 -2.73 2.58 -20.72
N THR A 122 -3.90 2.34 -21.32
CA THR A 122 -5.19 2.46 -20.65
C THR A 122 -5.97 1.14 -20.56
N GLU A 123 -5.38 0.04 -21.03
CA GLU A 123 -6.01 -1.26 -21.11
C GLU A 123 -5.22 -2.32 -20.35
N TYR A 124 -5.93 -3.11 -19.54
CA TYR A 124 -5.38 -4.26 -18.84
C TYR A 124 -4.81 -5.31 -19.82
N PRO A 125 -3.64 -5.92 -19.55
CA PRO A 125 -2.83 -5.83 -18.33
C PRO A 125 -1.75 -4.73 -18.37
N LYS A 126 -1.62 -3.94 -19.44
CA LYS A 126 -0.54 -2.94 -19.52
C LYS A 126 -0.87 -1.69 -18.69
N GLY A 127 -2.10 -1.21 -18.84
CA GLY A 127 -2.71 -0.14 -18.07
C GLY A 127 -3.81 -0.65 -17.16
N GLY A 128 -4.62 0.27 -16.64
CA GLY A 128 -5.81 -0.02 -15.87
C GLY A 128 -7.04 -0.29 -16.75
N PHE A 129 -8.20 0.12 -16.24
CA PHE A 129 -9.50 0.03 -16.91
C PHE A 129 -9.95 1.40 -17.43
N GLY A 130 -9.11 1.99 -18.29
CA GLY A 130 -9.29 3.33 -18.86
C GLY A 130 -8.27 4.34 -18.36
N GLU A 131 -8.34 5.55 -18.91
CA GLU A 131 -7.32 6.58 -18.71
C GLU A 131 -7.22 7.03 -17.25
N ARG A 132 -8.32 7.49 -16.65
CA ARG A 132 -8.34 7.94 -15.26
C ARG A 132 -7.84 6.87 -14.30
N ASP A 133 -8.32 5.64 -14.47
CA ASP A 133 -7.92 4.50 -13.66
C ASP A 133 -6.40 4.23 -13.75
N SER A 134 -5.84 4.30 -14.97
CA SER A 134 -4.41 4.10 -15.19
C SER A 134 -3.55 5.16 -14.52
N TYR A 135 -3.94 6.43 -14.60
CA TYR A 135 -3.22 7.50 -13.92
C TYR A 135 -3.38 7.45 -12.39
N PHE A 136 -4.54 7.03 -11.88
CA PHE A 136 -4.69 6.80 -10.45
C PHE A 136 -3.79 5.65 -9.96
N HIS A 137 -3.68 4.57 -10.73
CA HIS A 137 -2.80 3.46 -10.39
C HIS A 137 -1.33 3.87 -10.36
N LEU A 138 -0.87 4.83 -11.15
CA LEU A 138 0.49 5.37 -10.99
C LEU A 138 0.74 5.89 -9.57
N ALA A 139 -0.19 6.66 -9.00
CA ALA A 139 -0.06 7.15 -7.63
C ALA A 139 -0.14 6.02 -6.59
N VAL A 140 -1.06 5.06 -6.76
CA VAL A 140 -1.21 3.92 -5.84
C VAL A 140 0.02 3.01 -5.86
N ILE A 141 0.57 2.70 -7.04
CA ILE A 141 1.78 1.87 -7.19
C ILE A 141 2.98 2.54 -6.51
N LEU A 142 3.09 3.87 -6.55
CA LEU A 142 4.15 4.56 -5.82
C LEU A 142 3.95 4.48 -4.30
N LEU A 143 2.71 4.67 -3.81
CA LEU A 143 2.40 4.49 -2.39
C LEU A 143 2.70 3.05 -1.94
N GLU A 144 2.30 2.06 -2.71
CA GLU A 144 2.62 0.64 -2.50
C GLU A 144 4.13 0.43 -2.34
N TRP A 145 4.94 0.92 -3.28
CA TRP A 145 6.39 0.79 -3.20
C TRP A 145 6.94 1.41 -1.92
N GLN A 146 6.55 2.65 -1.60
CA GLN A 146 7.00 3.34 -0.38
C GLN A 146 6.61 2.58 0.90
N GLY A 147 5.39 2.05 0.95
CA GLY A 147 4.93 1.26 2.09
C GLY A 147 5.69 -0.04 2.22
N MET A 148 5.92 -0.75 1.11
CA MET A 148 6.72 -1.97 1.10
C MET A 148 8.17 -1.70 1.51
N GLU A 149 8.78 -0.59 1.11
CA GLU A 149 10.14 -0.25 1.56
C GLU A 149 10.24 -0.06 3.07
N GLU A 150 9.25 0.61 3.66
CA GLU A 150 9.21 0.83 5.11
C GLU A 150 8.96 -0.48 5.89
N LEU A 151 8.13 -1.37 5.34
CA LEU A 151 7.74 -2.61 5.99
C LEU A 151 8.78 -3.73 5.85
N VAL A 152 9.26 -3.98 4.63
CA VAL A 152 10.10 -5.15 4.31
C VAL A 152 11.51 -4.79 3.87
N GLY A 153 11.81 -3.50 3.70
CA GLY A 153 13.10 -3.00 3.23
C GLY A 153 13.22 -2.96 1.70
N GLU A 154 14.10 -2.08 1.22
CA GLU A 154 14.31 -1.74 -0.20
C GLU A 154 14.45 -2.96 -1.12
N LYS A 155 15.28 -3.94 -0.74
CA LYS A 155 15.55 -5.10 -1.58
C LYS A 155 14.30 -5.96 -1.82
N ARG A 156 13.49 -6.19 -0.80
CA ARG A 156 12.27 -7.00 -0.90
C ARG A 156 11.18 -6.24 -1.63
N ALA A 157 11.02 -4.95 -1.32
CA ALA A 157 10.09 -4.07 -2.03
C ALA A 157 10.40 -4.01 -3.53
N LEU A 158 11.65 -3.79 -3.93
CA LEU A 158 12.03 -3.76 -5.35
C LEU A 158 11.82 -5.12 -6.06
N ALA A 159 12.05 -6.24 -5.37
CA ALA A 159 11.80 -7.56 -5.93
C ALA A 159 10.30 -7.78 -6.20
N GLU A 160 9.45 -7.31 -5.29
CA GLU A 160 7.99 -7.34 -5.39
C GLU A 160 7.49 -6.48 -6.55
N MET A 161 7.95 -5.22 -6.65
CA MET A 161 7.61 -4.32 -7.76
C MET A 161 7.99 -4.91 -9.13
N LYS A 162 9.16 -5.53 -9.24
CA LYS A 162 9.61 -6.21 -10.47
C LYS A 162 8.76 -7.44 -10.79
N TRP A 163 8.35 -8.19 -9.78
CA TRP A 163 7.46 -9.33 -9.97
C TRP A 163 6.11 -8.87 -10.52
N LYS A 164 5.50 -7.84 -9.91
CA LYS A 164 4.20 -7.32 -10.34
C LYS A 164 4.25 -6.63 -11.70
N GLN A 165 5.36 -5.97 -12.04
CA GLN A 165 5.61 -5.46 -13.40
C GLN A 165 5.50 -6.56 -14.47
N GLY A 166 5.83 -7.81 -14.14
CA GLY A 166 5.68 -8.95 -15.05
C GLY A 166 4.28 -9.58 -15.07
N ASP A 167 3.36 -9.11 -14.23
CA ASP A 167 2.09 -9.78 -13.94
C ASP A 167 0.85 -8.98 -14.37
N HIS A 168 0.71 -7.75 -13.87
CA HIS A 168 -0.43 -6.86 -14.14
C HIS A 168 0.00 -5.40 -14.04
N TYR A 169 -0.77 -4.50 -14.64
CA TYR A 169 -0.40 -3.08 -14.80
C TYR A 169 1.04 -2.90 -15.28
N THR A 170 1.48 -3.76 -16.21
CA THR A 170 2.90 -4.03 -16.48
C THR A 170 3.67 -2.77 -16.87
N GLU A 171 3.05 -1.90 -17.66
CA GLU A 171 3.64 -0.64 -18.10
C GLU A 171 3.50 0.46 -17.05
N LEU A 172 2.51 0.39 -16.17
CA LEU A 172 2.37 1.33 -15.05
C LEU A 172 3.45 1.09 -13.99
N TYR A 173 3.66 -0.16 -13.55
CA TYR A 173 4.77 -0.51 -12.65
C TYR A 173 6.12 -0.08 -13.24
N ARG A 174 6.33 -0.34 -14.55
CA ARG A 174 7.54 0.11 -15.25
C ARG A 174 7.69 1.64 -15.18
N THR A 175 6.62 2.37 -15.48
CA THR A 175 6.61 3.84 -15.45
C THR A 175 6.98 4.36 -14.07
N VAL A 176 6.41 3.79 -13.00
CA VAL A 176 6.74 4.19 -11.62
C VAL A 176 8.20 3.91 -11.28
N MET A 177 8.70 2.73 -11.62
CA MET A 177 10.09 2.35 -11.35
C MET A 177 11.12 3.22 -12.09
N GLU A 178 10.83 3.60 -13.33
CA GLU A 178 11.72 4.43 -14.14
C GLU A 178 11.66 5.92 -13.75
N ASN A 179 10.57 6.38 -13.13
CA ASN A 179 10.30 7.81 -12.90
C ASN A 179 10.03 8.15 -11.43
N ARG A 180 10.53 7.34 -10.50
CA ARG A 180 10.23 7.44 -9.07
C ARG A 180 10.36 8.87 -8.53
N GLU A 181 11.51 9.52 -8.70
CA GLU A 181 11.76 10.87 -8.16
C GLU A 181 10.76 11.92 -8.67
N ALA A 182 10.42 11.87 -9.95
CA ALA A 182 9.46 12.78 -10.57
C ALA A 182 8.05 12.53 -10.02
N MET A 183 7.65 11.26 -9.87
CA MET A 183 6.35 10.91 -9.30
C MET A 183 6.25 11.27 -7.82
N GLU A 184 7.29 11.03 -7.03
CA GLU A 184 7.31 11.45 -5.63
C GLU A 184 7.19 12.97 -5.48
N LYS A 185 7.82 13.74 -6.38
CA LYS A 185 7.67 15.19 -6.40
C LYS A 185 6.22 15.60 -6.68
N ILE A 186 5.56 14.95 -7.64
CA ILE A 186 4.15 15.22 -7.94
C ILE A 186 3.28 14.88 -6.73
N LEU A 187 3.42 13.68 -6.14
CA LEU A 187 2.62 13.30 -4.97
C LEU A 187 2.82 14.27 -3.80
N ARG A 188 4.06 14.67 -3.51
CA ARG A 188 4.35 15.69 -2.47
C ARG A 188 3.68 17.03 -2.75
N ASN A 189 3.64 17.49 -4.00
CA ASN A 189 2.98 18.76 -4.35
C ASN A 189 1.46 18.72 -4.12
N HIS A 190 0.86 17.52 -4.17
CA HIS A 190 -0.56 17.28 -3.90
C HIS A 190 -0.81 16.78 -2.47
N ASP A 191 0.19 16.83 -1.58
CA ASP A 191 0.08 16.34 -0.20
C ASP A 191 -0.33 14.85 -0.10
N ILE A 192 0.04 14.05 -1.10
CA ILE A 192 -0.25 12.61 -1.14
C ILE A 192 0.94 11.86 -0.56
N HIS A 193 0.67 11.21 0.56
CA HIS A 193 1.59 10.39 1.33
C HIS A 193 0.78 9.44 2.21
N TRP A 194 1.47 8.47 2.81
CA TRP A 194 0.93 7.62 3.87
C TRP A 194 0.72 8.40 5.17
#